data_AF-A0A3A3GHP2-F1
#
_entry.id   AF-A0A3A3GHP2-F1
#
_cell.length_a   1.000
_cell.length_b   1.000
_cell.length_c   1.000
_cell.angle_alpha   90.00
_cell.angle_beta   90.00
_cell.angle_gamma   90.00
#
_symmetry.space_group_name_H-M   'P 1'
#
loop_
_entity.id
_entity.type
_entity.pdbx_description
1 polymer ?
#
loop_
_entity_poly.entity_id
_entity_poly.type
_entity_poly.pdbx_seq_one_letter_code
_entity_poly.pdbx_strand_id
1 'polypeptide(L)'
;MRKTNPHPSISHHPKKKGPPKDGKFKTHAKSLGERFEELEAAIGKLLGKMPKDMAERMPFKVAYKQMAGTNHPTIVKNSDHPMYSKVDGGNGGGSGRRAEGTGKDSVNIPKIDWSKYNRVDNYKPTFDTIPDEAYYRLASKHYDEIRSVGMEDIVQVVKNTGLSVEEISAVKQHIFFDSHKIPLNDKSYRVGQFTPDADFGYAWKQAQKEKELTQSQKEWLQQMIKHELTEIKLMKQGYPYKNPGAYNPDSNSFGSKPPGAHDAADPQPKGEFDGAFSYNLKEQGKIEKQLEKEKGE
;
A
#
# COMPACT_ATOMS: atom_id res chain seq x y z
N MET A 1 77.57 -5.95 -39.73
CA MET A 1 76.11 -6.12 -39.91
C MET A 1 75.54 -6.93 -38.73
N ARG A 2 74.83 -6.28 -37.81
CA ARG A 2 73.95 -6.91 -36.80
C ARG A 2 72.69 -6.04 -36.71
N LYS A 3 71.52 -6.65 -36.93
CA LYS A 3 70.21 -5.99 -36.99
C LYS A 3 69.51 -6.07 -35.63
N THR A 4 69.22 -4.89 -35.08
CA THR A 4 67.96 -4.41 -34.45
C THR A 4 66.98 -5.42 -33.85
N ASN A 5 66.66 -5.29 -32.55
CA ASN A 5 65.50 -4.51 -32.07
C ASN A 5 65.47 -4.42 -30.52
N PRO A 6 65.17 -3.24 -29.94
CA PRO A 6 65.04 -3.07 -28.49
C PRO A 6 63.59 -3.27 -27.99
N HIS A 7 63.48 -3.74 -26.75
CA HIS A 7 62.27 -3.85 -25.93
C HIS A 7 61.55 -2.50 -25.71
N PRO A 8 60.20 -2.47 -25.66
CA PRO A 8 59.47 -1.31 -25.19
C PRO A 8 59.34 -1.25 -23.65
N SER A 9 59.43 -0.02 -23.17
CA SER A 9 59.41 0.46 -21.80
C SER A 9 58.03 0.39 -21.12
N ILE A 10 58.12 0.44 -19.80
CA ILE A 10 57.13 0.37 -18.72
C ILE A 10 56.04 1.47 -18.77
N SER A 11 54.83 1.03 -18.43
CA SER A 11 53.64 1.66 -17.80
C SER A 11 53.24 3.12 -18.09
N HIS A 12 51.97 3.30 -18.43
CA HIS A 12 51.22 4.56 -18.33
C HIS A 12 50.03 4.37 -17.38
N HIS A 13 50.16 4.88 -16.16
CA HIS A 13 49.02 5.22 -15.32
C HIS A 13 48.44 6.57 -15.77
N PRO A 14 47.12 6.71 -15.95
CA PRO A 14 46.52 8.02 -16.17
C PRO A 14 46.53 8.84 -14.87
N LYS A 15 47.07 10.05 -14.95
CA LYS A 15 47.09 11.05 -13.87
C LYS A 15 45.67 11.32 -13.34
N LYS A 16 45.46 11.14 -12.04
CA LYS A 16 44.24 11.59 -11.33
C LYS A 16 44.12 13.11 -11.44
N LYS A 17 42.98 13.61 -11.93
CA LYS A 17 42.62 15.03 -11.88
C LYS A 17 42.34 15.42 -10.42
N GLY A 18 43.03 16.44 -9.92
CA GLY A 18 42.72 17.07 -8.64
C GLY A 18 41.41 17.88 -8.71
N PRO A 19 40.84 18.28 -7.56
CA PRO A 19 39.57 19.00 -7.51
C PRO A 19 39.70 20.43 -8.09
N PRO A 20 38.61 21.00 -8.63
CA PRO A 20 38.63 22.37 -9.18
C PRO A 20 38.91 23.41 -8.10
N LYS A 21 39.70 24.44 -8.43
CA LYS A 21 40.18 25.47 -7.50
C LYS A 21 39.13 26.53 -7.11
N ASP A 22 37.92 26.45 -7.66
CA ASP A 22 36.86 27.42 -7.42
C ASP A 22 35.65 26.64 -6.90
N GLY A 23 35.31 26.79 -5.62
CA GLY A 23 34.33 25.98 -4.88
C GLY A 23 32.86 26.06 -5.32
N LYS A 24 32.58 26.09 -6.63
CA LYS A 24 31.23 26.01 -7.20
C LYS A 24 31.06 24.68 -7.91
N PHE A 25 30.43 23.73 -7.23
CA PHE A 25 29.84 22.57 -7.88
C PHE A 25 28.73 23.06 -8.83
N LYS A 26 28.91 22.89 -10.15
CA LYS A 26 27.81 23.06 -11.11
C LYS A 26 26.85 21.88 -10.93
N THR A 27 25.75 22.08 -10.23
CA THR A 27 24.65 21.12 -10.18
C THR A 27 23.74 21.37 -11.38
N HIS A 28 23.60 20.39 -12.27
CA HIS A 28 22.53 20.35 -13.27
C HIS A 28 21.22 19.86 -12.64
N ALA A 29 20.87 20.36 -11.46
CA ALA A 29 19.62 20.02 -10.81
C ALA A 29 18.54 20.98 -11.30
N LYS A 30 17.57 20.46 -12.06
CA LYS A 30 16.37 21.23 -12.47
C LYS A 30 15.71 21.83 -11.25
N SER A 31 15.35 23.11 -11.36
CA SER A 31 14.62 23.85 -10.34
C SER A 31 13.27 23.20 -10.06
N LEU A 32 12.69 23.51 -8.89
CA LEU A 32 11.36 23.01 -8.54
C LEU A 32 10.32 23.42 -9.59
N GLY A 33 10.41 24.65 -10.11
CA GLY A 33 9.52 25.16 -11.15
C GLY A 33 9.60 24.36 -12.46
N GLU A 34 10.81 24.07 -12.94
CA GLU A 34 11.01 23.26 -14.16
C GLU A 34 10.48 21.83 -14.00
N ARG A 35 10.57 21.26 -12.78
CA ARG A 35 10.00 19.94 -12.48
C ARG A 35 8.47 19.96 -12.47
N PHE A 36 7.86 21.07 -12.03
CA PHE A 36 6.41 21.25 -12.07
C PHE A 36 5.89 21.45 -13.50
N GLU A 37 6.57 22.25 -14.33
CA GLU A 37 6.22 22.40 -15.74
C GLU A 37 6.29 21.08 -16.52
N GLU A 38 7.28 20.22 -16.21
CA GLU A 38 7.37 18.88 -16.81
C GLU A 38 6.23 17.95 -16.35
N LEU A 39 5.83 18.04 -15.08
CA LEU A 39 4.70 17.30 -14.54
C LEU A 39 3.38 17.74 -15.18
N GLU A 40 3.19 19.06 -15.38
CA GLU A 40 2.03 19.61 -16.08
C GLU A 40 1.97 19.15 -17.54
N ALA A 41 3.10 19.16 -18.25
CA ALA A 41 3.18 18.66 -19.61
C ALA A 41 2.91 17.15 -19.71
N ALA A 42 3.33 16.37 -18.71
CA ALA A 42 3.07 14.94 -18.62
C ALA A 42 1.59 14.63 -18.36
N ILE A 43 0.97 15.34 -17.41
CA ILE A 43 -0.46 15.22 -17.10
C ILE A 43 -1.31 15.69 -18.30
N GLY A 44 -0.96 16.82 -18.91
CA GLY A 44 -1.64 17.32 -20.12
C GLY A 44 -1.56 16.35 -21.29
N LYS A 45 -0.41 15.68 -21.49
CA LYS A 45 -0.27 14.61 -22.50
C LYS A 45 -1.05 13.34 -22.15
N LEU A 46 -1.15 13.00 -20.86
CA LEU A 46 -1.90 11.83 -20.40
C LEU A 46 -3.40 12.05 -20.55
N LEU A 47 -3.91 13.21 -20.14
CA LEU A 47 -5.31 13.59 -20.25
C LEU A 47 -5.71 13.87 -21.71
N GLY A 48 -4.83 14.49 -22.50
CA GLY A 48 -5.08 14.78 -23.93
C GLY A 48 -5.06 13.55 -24.85
N LYS A 49 -4.54 12.40 -24.37
CA LYS A 49 -4.60 11.11 -25.06
C LYS A 49 -5.79 10.24 -24.63
N MET A 50 -6.53 10.65 -23.61
CA MET A 50 -7.75 9.95 -23.21
C MET A 50 -8.92 10.38 -24.11
N PRO A 51 -9.72 9.43 -24.62
CA PRO A 51 -11.00 9.73 -25.22
C PRO A 51 -11.88 10.55 -24.27
N LYS A 52 -12.56 11.60 -24.78
CA LYS A 52 -13.37 12.53 -23.95
C LYS A 52 -14.39 11.80 -23.07
N ASP A 53 -15.00 10.75 -23.60
CA ASP A 53 -15.96 9.90 -22.90
C ASP A 53 -15.33 9.12 -21.73
N MET A 54 -14.04 8.79 -21.83
CA MET A 54 -13.30 8.13 -20.77
C MET A 54 -12.93 9.13 -19.66
N ALA A 55 -12.51 10.35 -20.03
CA ALA A 55 -12.22 11.42 -19.07
C ALA A 55 -13.46 11.87 -18.27
N GLU A 56 -14.63 11.90 -18.91
CA GLU A 56 -15.91 12.22 -18.26
C GLU A 56 -16.41 11.11 -17.31
N ARG A 57 -15.99 9.86 -17.53
CA ARG A 57 -16.33 8.69 -16.68
C ARG A 57 -15.39 8.49 -15.49
N MET A 58 -14.30 9.26 -15.41
CA MET A 58 -13.39 9.16 -14.27
C MET A 58 -14.06 9.74 -13.02
N PRO A 59 -13.91 9.08 -11.86
CA PRO A 59 -14.46 9.57 -10.60
C PRO A 59 -13.73 10.81 -10.07
N PHE A 60 -12.68 11.25 -10.75
CA PHE A 60 -11.88 12.43 -10.43
C PHE A 60 -11.57 13.24 -11.70
N LYS A 61 -11.42 14.56 -11.55
CA LYS A 61 -10.99 15.49 -12.60
C LYS A 61 -9.96 16.47 -12.04
N VAL A 62 -9.14 17.05 -12.91
CA VAL A 62 -8.23 18.13 -12.55
C VAL A 62 -8.99 19.46 -12.61
N ALA A 63 -8.97 20.22 -11.51
CA ALA A 63 -9.48 21.57 -11.43
C ALA A 63 -8.35 22.52 -11.00
N TYR A 64 -8.47 23.80 -11.34
CA TYR A 64 -7.49 24.82 -10.93
C TYR A 64 -8.05 25.61 -9.75
N LYS A 65 -7.33 25.64 -8.64
CA LYS A 65 -7.67 26.45 -7.47
C LYS A 65 -6.67 27.58 -7.33
N GLN A 66 -7.19 28.80 -7.21
CA GLN A 66 -6.36 29.97 -7.00
C GLN A 66 -5.89 30.01 -5.54
N MET A 67 -4.59 30.03 -5.33
CA MET A 67 -3.97 30.22 -4.01
C MET A 67 -2.86 31.26 -4.16
N ALA A 68 -2.85 32.29 -3.30
CA ALA A 68 -1.85 33.36 -3.31
C ALA A 68 -1.59 33.97 -4.70
N GLY A 69 -2.66 34.21 -5.47
CA GLY A 69 -2.56 34.82 -6.81
C GLY A 69 -2.08 33.91 -7.93
N THR A 70 -1.79 32.63 -7.65
CA THR A 70 -1.35 31.64 -8.64
C THR A 70 -2.32 30.46 -8.71
N ASN A 71 -2.61 30.00 -9.92
CA ASN A 71 -3.52 28.88 -10.17
C ASN A 71 -2.77 27.57 -9.98
N HIS A 72 -3.22 26.75 -9.03
CA HIS A 72 -2.64 25.46 -8.74
C HIS A 72 -3.58 24.34 -9.22
N PRO A 73 -3.10 23.36 -10.00
CA PRO A 73 -3.91 22.20 -10.36
C PRO A 73 -4.17 21.35 -9.11
N THR A 74 -5.39 20.85 -8.97
CA THR A 74 -5.85 20.02 -7.85
C THR A 74 -6.78 18.94 -8.37
N ILE A 75 -6.67 17.73 -7.83
CA ILE A 75 -7.57 16.63 -8.16
C ILE A 75 -8.85 16.78 -7.34
N VAL A 76 -9.99 16.87 -8.01
CA VAL A 76 -11.31 16.99 -7.38
C VAL A 76 -12.22 15.84 -7.81
N LYS A 77 -13.16 15.45 -6.95
CA LYS A 77 -14.17 14.43 -7.29
C LYS A 77 -15.05 14.91 -8.44
N ASN A 78 -15.39 14.00 -9.35
CA ASN A 78 -16.35 14.27 -10.40
C ASN A 78 -17.78 14.12 -9.84
N SER A 79 -18.46 15.24 -9.59
CA SER A 79 -19.78 15.29 -8.95
C SER A 79 -20.88 14.60 -9.76
N ASP A 80 -20.68 14.43 -11.07
CA ASP A 80 -21.65 13.86 -11.99
C ASP A 80 -21.56 12.32 -12.05
N HIS A 81 -20.60 11.72 -11.35
CA HIS A 81 -20.40 10.28 -11.26
C HIS A 81 -20.40 9.81 -9.79
N PRO A 82 -21.53 9.32 -9.25
CA PRO A 82 -21.54 8.70 -7.92
C PRO A 82 -20.72 7.39 -7.97
N MET A 83 -19.84 7.20 -6.99
CA MET A 83 -18.91 6.05 -6.87
C MET A 83 -19.59 4.68 -6.66
N TYR A 84 -20.92 4.61 -6.62
CA TYR A 84 -21.69 3.38 -6.45
C TYR A 84 -23.07 3.52 -7.11
N SER A 85 -23.58 2.44 -7.71
CA SER A 85 -24.99 2.28 -8.04
C SER A 85 -25.84 2.47 -6.78
N LYS A 86 -26.71 3.48 -6.77
CA LYS A 86 -27.69 3.69 -5.69
C LYS A 86 -28.59 2.45 -5.60
N VAL A 87 -28.63 1.85 -4.42
CA VAL A 87 -29.75 1.00 -3.99
C VAL A 87 -30.65 1.91 -3.17
N ASP A 88 -31.90 2.03 -3.61
CA ASP A 88 -32.92 2.88 -2.99
C ASP A 88 -33.20 2.45 -1.55
N GLY A 89 -33.25 3.42 -0.64
CA GLY A 89 -33.53 3.21 0.79
C GLY A 89 -33.73 4.54 1.50
N GLY A 90 -34.99 4.89 1.75
CA GLY A 90 -35.42 6.23 2.13
C GLY A 90 -35.05 6.72 3.54
N ASN A 91 -35.06 8.06 3.61
CA ASN A 91 -35.68 8.91 4.63
C ASN A 91 -34.94 9.18 5.96
N GLY A 92 -34.83 10.48 6.29
CA GLY A 92 -34.43 10.96 7.62
C GLY A 92 -33.84 12.37 7.60
N GLY A 93 -34.69 13.39 7.46
CA GLY A 93 -34.29 14.80 7.50
C GLY A 93 -33.97 15.33 8.90
N GLY A 94 -33.21 16.43 8.94
CA GLY A 94 -32.92 17.17 10.18
C GLY A 94 -32.21 18.50 9.87
N SER A 95 -33.00 19.58 9.89
CA SER A 95 -32.59 20.99 9.72
C SER A 95 -32.05 21.55 11.05
N GLY A 96 -31.02 22.42 11.03
CA GLY A 96 -30.64 23.13 12.27
C GLY A 96 -29.32 23.91 12.33
N ARG A 97 -29.27 25.06 11.65
CA ARG A 97 -28.67 26.36 12.05
C ARG A 97 -27.14 26.53 12.22
N ARG A 98 -26.76 27.69 11.68
CA ARG A 98 -25.49 28.38 11.54
C ARG A 98 -25.06 29.10 12.83
N ALA A 99 -23.76 29.09 13.15
CA ALA A 99 -23.09 30.12 13.93
C ALA A 99 -21.65 30.25 13.41
N GLU A 100 -21.30 31.46 12.99
CA GLU A 100 -19.98 31.89 12.50
C GLU A 100 -19.02 32.15 13.68
N GLY A 101 -17.72 31.89 13.51
CA GLY A 101 -16.70 32.38 14.45
C GLY A 101 -15.33 31.72 14.37
N THR A 102 -14.41 32.40 13.65
CA THR A 102 -12.95 32.49 13.89
C THR A 102 -12.03 31.27 13.63
N GLY A 103 -11.51 31.22 12.39
CA GLY A 103 -10.07 31.20 12.07
C GLY A 103 -9.11 30.29 12.82
N LYS A 104 -8.88 29.09 12.26
CA LYS A 104 -7.55 28.46 12.09
C LYS A 104 -7.63 27.64 10.80
N ASP A 105 -6.70 27.86 9.88
CA ASP A 105 -6.58 27.10 8.62
C ASP A 105 -6.45 25.61 8.93
N SER A 106 -7.59 24.93 8.93
CA SER A 106 -7.71 23.49 9.04
C SER A 106 -8.10 23.00 7.67
N VAL A 107 -7.25 22.13 7.12
CA VAL A 107 -7.59 21.36 5.93
C VAL A 107 -8.90 20.65 6.24
N ASN A 108 -9.97 20.99 5.50
CA ASN A 108 -11.28 20.38 5.68
C ASN A 108 -11.24 18.96 5.10
N ILE A 109 -10.64 18.05 5.86
CA ILE A 109 -10.71 16.61 5.62
C ILE A 109 -12.16 16.22 5.94
N PRO A 110 -12.92 15.65 5.00
CA PRO A 110 -14.27 15.18 5.30
C PRO A 110 -14.20 14.26 6.50
N LYS A 111 -14.98 14.54 7.54
CA LYS A 111 -15.09 13.70 8.72
C LYS A 111 -15.67 12.35 8.28
N ILE A 112 -14.81 11.36 8.06
CA ILE A 112 -15.22 10.01 7.70
C ILE A 112 -15.91 9.44 8.95
N ASP A 113 -17.13 8.98 8.75
CA ASP A 113 -17.91 8.31 9.78
C ASP A 113 -17.35 6.89 10.01
N TRP A 114 -16.45 6.77 10.99
CA TRP A 114 -15.72 5.56 11.30
C TRP A 114 -16.60 4.40 11.80
N SER A 115 -17.85 4.64 12.22
CA SER A 115 -18.77 3.55 12.62
C SER A 115 -19.17 2.65 11.44
N LYS A 116 -18.81 3.02 10.21
CA LYS A 116 -19.01 2.22 8.99
C LYS A 116 -17.85 1.26 8.68
N TYR A 117 -16.72 1.38 9.37
CA TYR A 117 -15.50 0.58 9.15
C TYR A 117 -15.20 -0.36 10.31
N ASN A 118 -16.22 -0.75 11.07
CA ASN A 118 -16.20 -2.02 11.79
C ASN A 118 -15.94 -3.13 10.76
N ARG A 119 -15.14 -4.13 11.13
CA ARG A 119 -14.90 -5.34 10.34
C ARG A 119 -16.22 -5.75 9.68
N VAL A 120 -16.26 -5.67 8.35
CA VAL A 120 -17.52 -5.81 7.60
C VAL A 120 -18.07 -7.23 7.72
N ASP A 121 -17.25 -8.18 8.19
CA ASP A 121 -17.68 -9.51 8.56
C ASP A 121 -17.77 -9.73 10.07
N ASN A 122 -18.82 -10.44 10.46
CA ASN A 122 -18.98 -11.08 11.75
C ASN A 122 -18.17 -12.39 11.86
N TYR A 123 -17.13 -12.55 11.02
CA TYR A 123 -16.29 -13.74 11.02
C TYR A 123 -15.47 -13.80 12.32
N LYS A 124 -15.85 -14.74 13.18
CA LYS A 124 -15.17 -15.05 14.43
C LYS A 124 -14.39 -16.35 14.22
N PRO A 125 -13.09 -16.29 13.90
CA PRO A 125 -12.28 -17.49 13.87
C PRO A 125 -12.28 -18.15 15.25
N THR A 126 -12.27 -19.47 15.25
CA THR A 126 -12.03 -20.30 16.43
C THR A 126 -10.55 -20.66 16.46
N PHE A 127 -9.99 -20.79 17.65
CA PHE A 127 -8.59 -21.11 17.86
C PHE A 127 -8.49 -22.34 18.74
N ASP A 128 -7.65 -23.29 18.32
CA ASP A 128 -7.40 -24.51 19.09
C ASP A 128 -6.38 -24.25 20.22
N THR A 129 -5.54 -23.22 20.07
CA THR A 129 -4.48 -22.89 21.02
C THR A 129 -4.45 -21.41 21.40
N ILE A 130 -3.93 -21.11 22.60
CA ILE A 130 -3.67 -19.73 23.05
C ILE A 130 -2.67 -19.01 22.13
N PRO A 131 -1.55 -19.64 21.70
CA PRO A 131 -0.64 -19.03 20.73
C PRO A 131 -1.31 -18.60 19.43
N ASP A 132 -2.18 -19.43 18.84
CA ASP A 132 -2.87 -19.07 17.58
C ASP A 132 -3.80 -17.87 17.77
N GLU A 133 -4.55 -17.85 18.88
CA GLU A 133 -5.40 -16.71 19.23
C GLU A 133 -4.56 -15.44 19.48
N ALA A 134 -3.42 -15.56 20.18
CA ALA A 134 -2.55 -14.44 20.47
C ALA A 134 -1.91 -13.86 19.21
N TYR A 135 -1.43 -14.71 18.29
CA TYR A 135 -0.91 -14.30 17.00
C TYR A 135 -1.98 -13.56 16.19
N TYR A 136 -3.19 -14.11 16.13
CA TYR A 136 -4.29 -13.47 15.43
C TYR A 136 -4.68 -12.12 16.04
N ARG A 137 -4.70 -11.99 17.37
CA ARG A 137 -4.98 -10.73 18.07
C ARG A 137 -3.88 -9.70 17.78
N LEU A 138 -2.61 -10.11 17.73
CA LEU A 138 -1.50 -9.24 17.34
C LEU A 138 -1.65 -8.74 15.89
N ALA A 139 -1.88 -9.65 14.95
CA ALA A 139 -2.07 -9.32 13.54
C ALA A 139 -3.26 -8.37 13.34
N SER A 140 -4.39 -8.67 14.01
CA SER A 140 -5.59 -7.83 13.99
C SER A 140 -5.28 -6.42 14.50
N LYS A 141 -4.56 -6.32 15.62
CA LYS A 141 -4.14 -5.02 16.16
C LYS A 141 -3.32 -4.22 15.15
N HIS A 142 -2.36 -4.84 14.45
CA HIS A 142 -1.61 -4.15 13.40
C HIS A 142 -2.52 -3.63 12.29
N TYR A 143 -3.44 -4.46 11.80
CA TYR A 143 -4.35 -4.07 10.72
C TYR A 143 -5.29 -2.95 11.16
N ASP A 144 -5.80 -2.99 12.40
CA ASP A 144 -6.67 -1.95 12.94
C ASP A 144 -5.91 -0.62 13.12
N GLU A 145 -4.67 -0.67 13.59
CA GLU A 145 -3.79 0.51 13.65
C GLU A 145 -3.54 1.08 12.24
N ILE A 146 -3.27 0.25 11.23
CA ILE A 146 -3.06 0.68 9.85
C ILE A 146 -4.32 1.32 9.25
N ARG A 147 -5.49 0.71 9.50
CA ARG A 147 -6.80 1.24 9.05
C ARG A 147 -7.13 2.57 9.71
N SER A 148 -6.78 2.73 10.98
CA SER A 148 -7.05 3.98 11.73
C SER A 148 -6.34 5.19 11.13
N VAL A 149 -5.23 4.97 10.42
CA VAL A 149 -4.48 6.01 9.69
C VAL A 149 -5.13 6.35 8.33
N GLY A 150 -6.10 5.56 7.84
CA GLY A 150 -6.75 5.81 6.55
C GLY A 150 -5.77 5.71 5.38
N MET A 151 -5.70 6.72 4.52
CA MET A 151 -4.77 6.81 3.38
C MET A 151 -3.69 7.89 3.58
N GLU A 152 -3.52 8.38 4.80
CA GLU A 152 -2.64 9.54 5.09
C GLU A 152 -1.14 9.17 5.08
N ASP A 153 -0.82 7.90 5.29
CA ASP A 153 0.55 7.37 5.30
C ASP A 153 1.11 7.03 3.91
N ILE A 154 0.31 7.11 2.84
CA ILE A 154 0.70 6.66 1.50
C ILE A 154 1.99 7.34 1.04
N VAL A 155 2.13 8.65 1.27
CA VAL A 155 3.34 9.40 0.87
C VAL A 155 4.59 8.88 1.59
N GLN A 156 4.47 8.56 2.87
CA GLN A 156 5.59 8.04 3.66
C GLN A 156 5.96 6.61 3.24
N VAL A 157 4.95 5.76 3.00
CA VAL A 157 5.15 4.40 2.51
C VAL A 157 5.79 4.40 1.11
N VAL A 158 5.35 5.28 0.20
CA VAL A 158 5.96 5.50 -1.12
C VAL A 158 7.42 5.90 -0.99
N LYS A 159 7.74 6.86 -0.11
CA LYS A 159 9.13 7.29 0.13
C LYS A 159 10.00 6.13 0.62
N ASN A 160 9.48 5.29 1.51
CA ASN A 160 10.24 4.19 2.11
C ASN A 160 10.34 2.96 1.22
N THR A 161 9.41 2.76 0.28
CA THR A 161 9.41 1.61 -0.64
C THR A 161 9.96 1.94 -2.01
N GLY A 162 9.92 3.20 -2.45
CA GLY A 162 10.27 3.60 -3.81
C GLY A 162 9.26 3.18 -4.87
N LEU A 163 8.06 2.73 -4.47
CA LEU A 163 6.96 2.37 -5.36
C LEU A 163 6.05 3.56 -5.64
N SER A 164 5.21 3.48 -6.67
CA SER A 164 4.30 4.56 -7.02
C SER A 164 3.16 4.74 -6.01
N VAL A 165 2.59 5.95 -5.97
CA VAL A 165 1.40 6.24 -5.14
C VAL A 165 0.24 5.33 -5.53
N GLU A 166 0.09 5.06 -6.83
CA GLU A 166 -0.95 4.20 -7.37
C GLU A 166 -0.81 2.75 -6.88
N GLU A 167 0.40 2.20 -6.91
CA GLU A 167 0.68 0.83 -6.43
C GLU A 167 0.42 0.70 -4.93
N ILE A 168 0.98 1.61 -4.12
CA ILE A 168 0.79 1.58 -2.66
C ILE A 168 -0.68 1.77 -2.29
N SER A 169 -1.38 2.69 -2.95
CA SER A 169 -2.81 2.92 -2.68
C SER A 169 -3.65 1.71 -3.06
N ALA A 170 -3.34 1.05 -4.19
CA ALA A 170 -4.05 -0.15 -4.63
C ALA A 170 -3.88 -1.30 -3.64
N VAL A 171 -2.66 -1.58 -3.20
CA VAL A 171 -2.40 -2.64 -2.21
C VAL A 171 -2.99 -2.29 -0.85
N LYS A 172 -2.87 -1.03 -0.40
CA LYS A 172 -3.45 -0.63 0.88
C LYS A 172 -4.96 -0.83 0.89
N GLN A 173 -5.62 -0.40 -0.18
CA GLN A 173 -7.06 -0.57 -0.34
C GLN A 173 -7.44 -2.06 -0.35
N HIS A 174 -6.77 -2.87 -1.17
CA HIS A 174 -7.02 -4.30 -1.32
C HIS A 174 -6.87 -5.08 -0.01
N ILE A 175 -5.78 -4.86 0.72
CA ILE A 175 -5.44 -5.65 1.91
C ILE A 175 -6.21 -5.21 3.15
N PHE A 176 -6.30 -3.90 3.38
CA PHE A 176 -6.80 -3.40 4.67
C PHE A 176 -8.27 -3.00 4.63
N PHE A 177 -8.80 -2.58 3.48
CA PHE A 177 -10.12 -1.94 3.42
C PHE A 177 -11.16 -2.74 2.64
N ASP A 178 -10.78 -3.35 1.52
CA ASP A 178 -11.70 -4.06 0.65
C ASP A 178 -12.26 -5.33 1.30
N SER A 179 -13.47 -5.69 0.86
CA SER A 179 -14.12 -6.95 1.21
C SER A 179 -14.08 -7.91 0.02
N HIS A 180 -13.75 -9.16 0.31
CA HIS A 180 -13.49 -10.21 -0.67
C HIS A 180 -14.36 -11.42 -0.41
N LYS A 181 -14.65 -12.19 -1.47
CA LYS A 181 -15.19 -13.55 -1.33
C LYS A 181 -14.03 -14.49 -1.00
N ILE A 182 -13.94 -14.88 0.27
CA ILE A 182 -12.87 -15.72 0.80
C ILE A 182 -13.42 -17.14 0.99
N PRO A 183 -12.94 -18.12 0.21
CA PRO A 183 -13.35 -19.52 0.38
C PRO A 183 -13.04 -20.03 1.79
N LEU A 184 -14.01 -20.71 2.40
CA LEU A 184 -13.83 -21.43 3.66
C LEU A 184 -13.55 -22.92 3.42
N ASN A 185 -14.08 -23.46 2.32
CA ASN A 185 -13.86 -24.81 1.82
C ASN A 185 -14.20 -24.85 0.31
N ASP A 186 -14.38 -26.05 -0.23
CA ASP A 186 -14.77 -26.30 -1.63
C ASP A 186 -16.18 -25.82 -1.99
N LYS A 187 -17.04 -25.53 -1.00
CA LYS A 187 -18.48 -25.28 -1.19
C LYS A 187 -18.97 -23.93 -0.69
N SER A 188 -18.22 -23.27 0.20
CA SER A 188 -18.67 -22.08 0.90
C SER A 188 -17.61 -21.00 0.94
N TYR A 189 -18.08 -19.76 1.04
CA TYR A 189 -17.25 -18.57 1.18
C TYR A 189 -17.79 -17.69 2.29
N ARG A 190 -16.90 -16.92 2.92
CA ARG A 190 -17.26 -15.72 3.66
C ARG A 190 -17.05 -14.49 2.79
N VAL A 191 -17.81 -13.44 3.04
CA VAL A 191 -17.57 -12.11 2.45
C VAL A 191 -17.02 -11.23 3.55
N GLY A 192 -15.82 -10.70 3.36
CA GLY A 192 -15.19 -9.85 4.36
C GLY A 192 -13.74 -9.56 4.05
N GLN A 193 -13.05 -8.95 5.01
CA GLN A 193 -11.65 -8.61 4.88
C GLN A 193 -10.76 -9.84 5.00
N PHE A 194 -9.54 -9.77 4.48
CA PHE A 194 -8.58 -10.86 4.65
C PHE A 194 -8.30 -11.15 6.13
N THR A 195 -7.92 -12.40 6.40
CA THR A 195 -7.34 -12.76 7.69
C THR A 195 -6.04 -11.98 7.84
N PRO A 196 -5.84 -11.25 8.94
CA PRO A 196 -4.66 -10.41 9.12
C PRO A 196 -3.39 -11.26 9.28
N ASP A 197 -2.27 -10.74 8.79
CA ASP A 197 -0.95 -11.34 8.89
C ASP A 197 -0.02 -10.44 9.73
N ALA A 198 0.61 -10.97 10.77
CA ALA A 198 1.39 -10.15 11.69
C ALA A 198 2.68 -9.61 11.05
N ASP A 199 3.30 -10.37 10.15
CA ASP A 199 4.55 -9.99 9.50
C ASP A 199 4.33 -8.88 8.50
N PHE A 200 3.30 -9.01 7.65
CA PHE A 200 2.90 -7.95 6.73
C PHE A 200 2.41 -6.71 7.47
N GLY A 201 1.60 -6.89 8.52
CA GLY A 201 1.16 -5.78 9.37
C GLY A 201 2.34 -5.03 10.01
N TYR A 202 3.34 -5.77 10.52
CA TYR A 202 4.55 -5.17 11.05
C TYR A 202 5.36 -4.45 9.98
N ALA A 203 5.56 -5.06 8.81
CA ALA A 203 6.30 -4.49 7.69
C ALA A 203 5.67 -3.17 7.22
N TRP A 204 4.35 -3.14 7.05
CA TRP A 204 3.61 -1.93 6.70
C TRP A 204 3.81 -0.82 7.75
N LYS A 205 3.70 -1.16 9.03
CA LYS A 205 3.96 -0.21 10.12
C LYS A 205 5.38 0.31 10.17
N GLN A 206 6.39 -0.46 9.74
CA GLN A 206 7.74 0.08 9.58
C GLN A 206 7.80 1.05 8.40
N ALA A 207 7.12 0.74 7.29
CA ALA A 207 7.06 1.62 6.12
C ALA A 207 6.32 2.95 6.41
N GLN A 208 5.44 2.99 7.41
CA GLN A 208 4.78 4.21 7.90
C GLN A 208 5.71 5.17 8.66
N LYS A 209 6.87 4.71 9.15
CA LYS A 209 7.76 5.52 9.99
C LYS A 209 8.65 6.44 9.15
N GLU A 210 9.10 7.53 9.76
CA GLU A 210 10.07 8.45 9.10
C GLU A 210 11.44 7.80 8.87
N LYS A 211 11.81 6.82 9.71
CA LYS A 211 13.06 6.07 9.56
C LYS A 211 12.99 5.26 8.26
N GLU A 212 14.00 5.43 7.43
CA GLU A 212 14.14 4.69 6.19
C GLU A 212 14.33 3.19 6.46
N LEU A 213 13.63 2.37 5.68
CA LEU A 213 13.78 0.91 5.68
C LEU A 213 15.20 0.53 5.23
N THR A 214 15.74 -0.56 5.78
CA THR A 214 16.98 -1.14 5.26
C THR A 214 16.75 -1.68 3.85
N GLN A 215 17.83 -1.92 3.10
CA GLN A 215 17.72 -2.43 1.73
C GLN A 215 16.97 -3.78 1.67
N SER A 216 17.26 -4.71 2.59
CA SER A 216 16.56 -6.00 2.69
C SER A 216 15.07 -5.84 3.01
N GLN A 217 14.73 -4.91 3.91
CA GLN A 217 13.33 -4.60 4.24
C GLN A 217 12.58 -4.01 3.05
N LYS A 218 13.23 -3.13 2.27
CA LYS A 218 12.65 -2.58 1.04
C LYS A 218 12.39 -3.67 0.01
N GLU A 219 13.38 -4.52 -0.26
CA GLU A 219 13.26 -5.60 -1.23
C GLU A 219 12.15 -6.58 -0.86
N TRP A 220 12.08 -6.96 0.42
CA TRP A 220 11.02 -7.82 0.94
C TRP A 220 9.64 -7.20 0.71
N LEU A 221 9.45 -5.94 1.10
CA LEU A 221 8.16 -5.26 1.00
C LEU A 221 7.77 -4.97 -0.46
N GLN A 222 8.73 -4.61 -1.31
CA GLN A 222 8.50 -4.46 -2.74
C GLN A 222 8.05 -5.76 -3.39
N GLN A 223 8.69 -6.90 -3.04
CA GLN A 223 8.28 -8.20 -3.56
C GLN A 223 6.88 -8.58 -3.07
N MET A 224 6.56 -8.34 -1.80
CA MET A 224 5.24 -8.59 -1.27
C MET A 224 4.18 -7.73 -1.97
N ILE A 225 4.44 -6.42 -2.16
CA ILE A 225 3.52 -5.54 -2.89
C ILE A 225 3.34 -5.99 -4.34
N LYS A 226 4.40 -6.49 -4.99
CA LYS A 226 4.29 -7.06 -6.34
C LYS A 226 3.38 -8.29 -6.38
N HIS A 227 3.49 -9.19 -5.40
CA HIS A 227 2.56 -10.32 -5.22
C HIS A 227 1.11 -9.82 -5.16
N GLU A 228 0.83 -8.85 -4.28
CA GLU A 228 -0.53 -8.32 -4.11
C GLU A 228 -1.07 -7.63 -5.37
N LEU A 229 -0.24 -6.89 -6.10
CA LEU A 229 -0.67 -6.26 -7.36
C LEU A 229 -1.06 -7.28 -8.43
N THR A 230 -0.31 -8.38 -8.51
CA THR A 230 -0.64 -9.48 -9.43
C THR A 230 -1.91 -10.21 -8.98
N GLU A 231 -2.09 -10.45 -7.68
CA GLU A 231 -3.34 -10.99 -7.13
C GLU A 231 -4.54 -10.10 -7.47
N ILE A 232 -4.45 -8.79 -7.21
CA ILE A 232 -5.50 -7.80 -7.54
C ILE A 232 -5.88 -7.89 -9.02
N LYS A 233 -4.87 -7.97 -9.91
CA LYS A 233 -5.09 -8.07 -11.35
C LYS A 233 -5.84 -9.35 -11.72
N LEU A 234 -5.45 -10.48 -11.15
CA LEU A 234 -6.08 -11.79 -11.41
C LEU A 234 -7.51 -11.83 -10.87
N MET A 235 -7.75 -11.31 -9.66
CA MET A 235 -9.10 -11.22 -9.08
C MET A 235 -10.02 -10.35 -9.93
N LYS A 236 -9.52 -9.23 -10.49
CA LYS A 236 -10.27 -8.39 -11.44
C LYS A 236 -10.58 -9.11 -12.75
N GLN A 237 -9.79 -10.12 -13.13
CA GLN A 237 -10.03 -10.98 -14.29
C GLN A 237 -10.99 -12.14 -13.98
N GLY A 238 -11.50 -12.24 -12.74
CA GLY A 238 -12.48 -13.25 -12.33
C GLY A 238 -11.87 -14.48 -11.65
N TYR A 239 -10.56 -14.50 -11.39
CA TYR A 239 -9.98 -15.56 -10.57
C TYR A 239 -10.52 -15.45 -9.13
N PRO A 240 -10.89 -16.57 -8.48
CA PRO A 240 -11.18 -16.54 -7.06
C PRO A 240 -9.89 -16.28 -6.28
N TYR A 241 -9.97 -15.65 -5.10
CA TYR A 241 -8.80 -15.39 -4.25
C TYR A 241 -7.96 -16.66 -4.03
N LYS A 242 -8.59 -17.70 -3.48
CA LYS A 242 -8.11 -19.08 -3.47
C LYS A 242 -9.06 -19.94 -4.29
N ASN A 243 -8.58 -21.02 -4.89
CA ASN A 243 -9.45 -21.88 -5.68
C ASN A 243 -10.19 -22.88 -4.77
N PRO A 244 -11.55 -22.93 -4.78
CA PRO A 244 -12.31 -23.93 -4.03
C PRO A 244 -11.90 -25.37 -4.33
N GLY A 245 -11.51 -25.67 -5.58
CA GLY A 245 -11.08 -27.00 -6.00
C GLY A 245 -9.72 -27.42 -5.44
N ALA A 246 -8.97 -26.51 -4.81
CA ALA A 246 -7.69 -26.81 -4.17
C ALA A 246 -7.82 -27.07 -2.66
N TYR A 247 -9.04 -27.07 -2.12
CA TYR A 247 -9.29 -27.37 -0.72
C TYR A 247 -9.04 -28.85 -0.41
N ASN A 248 -8.27 -29.11 0.64
CA ASN A 248 -8.04 -30.43 1.20
C ASN A 248 -8.82 -30.54 2.53
N PRO A 249 -9.82 -31.44 2.62
CA PRO A 249 -10.62 -31.61 3.83
C PRO A 249 -9.84 -32.23 5.00
N ASP A 250 -8.81 -33.03 4.74
CA ASP A 250 -8.05 -33.72 5.78
C ASP A 250 -7.16 -32.75 6.57
N SER A 251 -6.61 -31.76 5.89
CA SER A 251 -5.76 -30.71 6.48
C SER A 251 -6.48 -29.39 6.72
N ASN A 252 -7.78 -29.31 6.38
CA ASN A 252 -8.59 -28.09 6.43
C ASN A 252 -7.86 -26.88 5.81
N SER A 253 -7.25 -27.07 4.64
CA SER A 253 -6.39 -26.06 4.02
C SER A 253 -6.49 -26.05 2.50
N PHE A 254 -6.09 -24.93 1.89
CA PHE A 254 -6.03 -24.78 0.44
C PHE A 254 -4.61 -25.03 -0.05
N GLY A 255 -4.45 -25.96 -0.99
CA GLY A 255 -3.23 -26.08 -1.77
C GLY A 255 -3.18 -25.09 -2.94
N SER A 256 -2.15 -25.19 -3.77
CA SER A 256 -1.94 -24.28 -4.93
C SER A 256 -2.46 -24.82 -6.26
N LYS A 257 -3.12 -25.99 -6.27
CA LYS A 257 -3.63 -26.62 -7.49
C LYS A 257 -5.06 -27.13 -7.30
N PRO A 258 -6.00 -26.75 -8.18
CA PRO A 258 -5.87 -25.68 -9.19
C PRO A 258 -5.60 -24.30 -8.54
N PRO A 259 -4.89 -23.37 -9.21
CA PRO A 259 -4.49 -22.13 -8.57
C PRO A 259 -5.66 -21.15 -8.41
N GLY A 260 -5.68 -20.43 -7.28
CA GLY A 260 -6.43 -19.17 -7.15
C GLY A 260 -5.59 -17.98 -7.62
N ALA A 261 -6.13 -16.76 -7.48
CA ALA A 261 -5.39 -15.53 -7.74
C ALA A 261 -4.15 -15.42 -6.85
N HIS A 262 -4.28 -15.79 -5.57
CA HIS A 262 -3.19 -15.80 -4.59
C HIS A 262 -2.05 -16.73 -5.02
N ASP A 263 -2.38 -17.96 -5.41
CA ASP A 263 -1.39 -18.97 -5.80
C ASP A 263 -0.75 -18.69 -7.17
N ALA A 264 -1.48 -18.02 -8.07
CA ALA A 264 -1.02 -17.68 -9.41
C ALA A 264 -0.27 -16.33 -9.48
N ALA A 265 -0.25 -15.58 -8.38
CA ALA A 265 0.46 -14.31 -8.31
C ALA A 265 1.99 -14.47 -8.34
N ASP A 266 2.71 -13.36 -8.47
CA ASP A 266 4.16 -13.34 -8.30
C ASP A 266 4.54 -13.97 -6.94
N PRO A 267 5.67 -14.67 -6.82
CA PRO A 267 6.02 -15.34 -5.57
C PRO A 267 6.21 -14.32 -4.44
N GLN A 268 5.65 -14.63 -3.27
CA GLN A 268 5.94 -13.90 -2.04
C GLN A 268 7.44 -13.95 -1.70
N PRO A 269 7.96 -12.96 -0.96
CA PRO A 269 9.32 -13.01 -0.46
C PRO A 269 9.55 -14.27 0.38
N LYS A 270 10.77 -14.81 0.28
CA LYS A 270 11.17 -15.94 1.11
C LYS A 270 11.57 -15.43 2.49
N GLY A 271 11.10 -16.11 3.52
CA GLY A 271 11.38 -15.76 4.90
C GLY A 271 10.61 -14.52 5.36
N GLU A 272 10.89 -14.12 6.58
CA GLU A 272 10.16 -13.08 7.30
C GLU A 272 10.73 -11.70 7.00
N PHE A 273 9.93 -10.66 7.21
CA PHE A 273 10.43 -9.29 7.14
C PHE A 273 11.46 -9.06 8.26
N ASP A 274 12.60 -8.45 7.95
CA ASP A 274 13.69 -8.27 8.90
C ASP A 274 13.22 -7.52 10.17
N GLY A 275 13.37 -8.19 11.32
CA GLY A 275 12.92 -7.74 12.64
C GLY A 275 11.47 -8.09 12.99
N ALA A 276 10.67 -8.65 12.07
CA ALA A 276 9.29 -9.05 12.33
C ALA A 276 9.22 -10.19 13.35
N PHE A 277 9.94 -11.29 13.14
CA PHE A 277 9.94 -12.44 14.05
C PHE A 277 10.21 -12.08 15.51
N SER A 278 11.33 -11.40 15.77
CA SER A 278 11.72 -11.02 17.13
C SER A 278 10.71 -10.07 17.78
N TYR A 279 10.11 -9.18 16.99
CA TYR A 279 9.07 -8.27 17.48
C TYR A 279 7.77 -9.03 17.75
N ASN A 280 7.30 -9.82 16.79
CA ASN A 280 6.04 -10.55 16.83
C ASN A 280 6.06 -11.58 17.96
N LEU A 281 7.13 -12.36 18.11
CA LEU A 281 7.30 -13.31 19.21
C LEU A 281 7.18 -12.63 20.59
N LYS A 282 7.80 -11.45 20.74
CA LYS A 282 7.77 -10.70 22.00
C LYS A 282 6.38 -10.15 22.30
N GLU A 283 5.71 -9.55 21.32
CA GLU A 283 4.39 -8.94 21.52
C GLU A 283 3.29 -10.00 21.66
N GLN A 284 3.39 -11.09 20.90
CA GLN A 284 2.51 -12.26 21.03
C GLN A 284 2.60 -12.83 22.44
N GLY A 285 3.81 -13.06 22.98
CA GLY A 285 3.98 -13.60 24.34
C GLY A 285 3.40 -12.71 25.46
N LYS A 286 3.18 -11.42 25.22
CA LYS A 286 2.43 -10.56 26.16
C LYS A 286 0.93 -10.81 26.09
N ILE A 287 0.42 -11.02 24.88
CA ILE A 287 -1.01 -11.31 24.64
C ILE A 287 -1.34 -12.71 25.15
N GLU A 288 -0.45 -13.69 24.97
CA GLU A 288 -0.63 -15.04 25.54
C GLU A 288 -0.81 -14.99 27.05
N LYS A 289 0.08 -14.29 27.77
CA LYS A 289 -0.03 -14.10 29.24
C LYS A 289 -1.32 -13.39 29.67
N GLN A 290 -1.88 -12.54 28.81
CA GLN A 290 -3.15 -11.89 29.07
C GLN A 290 -4.30 -12.91 28.90
N LEU A 291 -4.29 -13.68 27.81
CA LEU A 291 -5.28 -14.72 27.52
C LEU A 291 -5.29 -15.84 28.57
N GLU A 292 -4.12 -16.25 29.06
CA GLU A 292 -4.00 -17.24 30.13
C GLU A 292 -4.69 -16.77 31.41
N LYS A 293 -4.57 -15.49 31.76
CA LYS A 293 -5.28 -14.90 32.90
C LYS A 293 -6.78 -14.83 32.66
N GLU A 294 -7.19 -14.36 31.49
CA GLU A 294 -8.62 -14.26 31.11
C GLU A 294 -9.34 -15.62 31.08
N LYS A 295 -8.62 -16.71 30.81
CA LYS A 295 -9.19 -18.08 30.73
C LYS A 295 -8.99 -18.92 32.01
N GLY A 296 -8.11 -18.46 32.91
CA GLY A 296 -7.81 -19.12 34.18
C GLY A 296 -8.60 -18.60 35.38
N GLU A 297 -9.35 -17.51 35.19
CA GLU A 297 -10.35 -16.93 36.11
C GLU A 297 -11.77 -17.43 35.78
#